data_AF-A0A177HJV3-F1
#
_entry.id   AF-A0A177HJV3-F1
#
_cell.length_a   1.000
_cell.length_b   1.000
_cell.length_c   1.000
_cell.angle_alpha   90.00
_cell.angle_beta   90.00
_cell.angle_gamma   90.00
#
_symmetry.space_group_name_H-M   'P 1'
#
loop_
_entity.id
_entity.type
_entity.pdbx_description
1 polymer ?
#
loop_
_entity_poly.entity_id
_entity_poly.type
_entity_poly.pdbx_seq_one_letter_code
_entity_poly.pdbx_strand_id
1 'polypeptide(L)'
;MSEPVVLDHESDCLRGNPLGDPHRRRIEVHLPPGYDGVRRYPVVYWLPGFGAHPSLGGRALAFGGSVADRLRRAMEDGRVPPALLVVPDCTTAYGGSQYIDSAASGRYAGHLAEVVEEVDRNFSTLPTPAGRAVAGKSSGGYGALVAGMTSDLFTAVLAFSPDAGFEHCYLPLLPAALDTVRAAGGVDGLLARRDSGPHDVPFMVAMSIVAMGLCYADDPRTTPSDALPCDPSTGLFRDEVWRRWLTHDPVRMLPAHAGRLAGLRLLHLSVGQRDEYGMHWGVRALHAALDAHDVPHVYREHDGGHHGIEHVFTEALAQLWRVWRETEAGACAA
;
A
#
# COMPACT_ATOMS: atom_id res chain seq x y z
N MET A 1 -7.71 26.19 -1.03
CA MET A 1 -7.48 24.74 -1.14
C MET A 1 -8.85 24.12 -1.24
N SER A 2 -9.13 23.28 -2.24
CA SER A 2 -10.33 22.45 -2.17
C SER A 2 -10.03 21.33 -1.19
N GLU A 3 -10.80 21.25 -0.12
CA GLU A 3 -10.79 20.08 0.77
C GLU A 3 -11.15 18.82 -0.03
N PRO A 4 -10.64 17.64 0.34
CA PRO A 4 -11.07 16.40 -0.30
C PRO A 4 -12.55 16.16 -0.08
N VAL A 5 -13.19 15.49 -1.04
CA VAL A 5 -14.52 14.91 -0.84
C VAL A 5 -14.32 13.62 -0.05
N VAL A 6 -15.08 13.45 1.04
CA VAL A 6 -15.05 12.22 1.84
C VAL A 6 -16.36 11.48 1.65
N LEU A 7 -16.28 10.26 1.13
CA LEU A 7 -17.42 9.34 1.08
C LEU A 7 -17.42 8.45 2.31
N ASP A 8 -18.61 8.14 2.82
CA ASP A 8 -18.81 7.04 3.76
C ASP A 8 -19.33 5.82 2.99
N HIS A 9 -18.53 4.75 2.96
CA HIS A 9 -18.83 3.51 2.25
C HIS A 9 -19.16 2.39 3.23
N GLU A 10 -20.21 1.62 2.95
CA GLU A 10 -20.48 0.37 3.66
C GLU A 10 -19.89 -0.80 2.90
N SER A 11 -18.85 -1.42 3.47
CA SER A 11 -18.17 -2.55 2.86
C SER A 11 -18.80 -3.87 3.24
N ASP A 12 -19.31 -4.62 2.26
CA ASP A 12 -19.78 -5.98 2.48
C ASP A 12 -18.61 -6.93 2.75
N CYS A 13 -17.43 -6.65 2.17
CA CYS A 13 -16.19 -7.37 2.43
C CYS A 13 -15.71 -7.32 3.88
N LEU A 14 -16.01 -6.24 4.60
CA LEU A 14 -15.59 -6.06 5.98
C LEU A 14 -16.70 -6.37 7.00
N ARG A 15 -17.91 -6.78 6.58
CA ARG A 15 -18.95 -7.23 7.51
C ARG A 15 -18.47 -8.47 8.25
N GLY A 16 -18.50 -8.41 9.59
CA GLY A 16 -18.04 -9.50 10.44
C GLY A 16 -16.52 -9.69 10.43
N ASN A 17 -15.75 -8.62 10.17
CA ASN A 17 -14.29 -8.66 10.19
C ASN A 17 -13.75 -9.35 11.48
N PRO A 18 -12.79 -10.29 11.39
CA PRO A 18 -12.28 -11.04 12.54
C PRO A 18 -11.69 -10.19 13.67
N LEU A 19 -11.16 -9.01 13.35
CA LEU A 19 -10.59 -8.07 14.33
C LEU A 19 -11.64 -7.16 14.98
N GLY A 20 -12.92 -7.31 14.61
CA GLY A 20 -14.00 -6.42 15.04
C GLY A 20 -13.93 -5.04 14.39
N ASP A 21 -13.14 -4.90 13.33
CA ASP A 21 -12.96 -3.68 12.57
C ASP A 21 -14.29 -3.20 11.93
N PRO A 22 -14.59 -1.89 11.91
CA PRO A 22 -15.85 -1.41 11.36
C PRO A 22 -15.94 -1.67 9.86
N HIS A 23 -17.12 -2.03 9.38
CA HIS A 23 -17.36 -2.22 7.94
C HIS A 23 -17.74 -0.92 7.22
N ARG A 24 -18.10 0.13 7.97
CA ARG A 24 -18.28 1.48 7.43
C ARG A 24 -16.91 2.18 7.38
N ARG A 25 -16.47 2.54 6.18
CA ARG A 25 -15.14 3.07 5.89
C ARG A 25 -15.23 4.42 5.20
N ARG A 26 -14.21 5.24 5.42
CA ARG A 26 -14.05 6.51 4.71
C ARG A 26 -13.26 6.30 3.43
N ILE A 27 -13.65 7.01 2.38
CA ILE A 27 -12.88 7.12 1.14
C ILE A 27 -12.60 8.60 0.91
N GLU A 28 -11.34 8.99 0.98
CA GLU A 28 -10.91 10.37 0.70
C GLU A 28 -10.62 10.52 -0.79
N VAL A 29 -11.25 11.50 -1.44
CA VAL A 29 -11.14 11.74 -2.88
C VAL A 29 -10.70 13.17 -3.14
N HIS A 30 -9.51 13.33 -3.74
CA HIS A 30 -9.01 14.62 -4.23
C HIS A 30 -9.33 14.74 -5.71
N LEU A 31 -10.09 15.79 -6.05
CA LEU A 31 -10.50 16.06 -7.42
C LEU A 31 -9.38 16.79 -8.18
N PRO A 32 -9.16 16.47 -9.47
CA PRO A 32 -8.17 17.16 -10.28
C PRO A 32 -8.55 18.63 -10.51
N PRO A 33 -7.57 19.51 -10.80
CA PRO A 33 -7.85 20.89 -11.19
C PRO A 33 -8.84 20.97 -12.36
N GLY A 34 -9.88 21.78 -12.21
CA GLY A 34 -10.91 22.00 -13.24
C GLY A 34 -11.95 20.87 -13.36
N TYR A 35 -12.04 19.96 -12.39
CA TYR A 35 -13.10 18.95 -12.36
C TYR A 35 -14.51 19.60 -12.33
N ASP A 36 -15.33 19.30 -13.33
CA ASP A 36 -16.68 19.83 -13.52
C ASP A 36 -17.78 18.75 -13.46
N GLY A 37 -17.37 17.49 -13.28
CA GLY A 37 -18.28 16.33 -13.33
C GLY A 37 -18.75 15.96 -14.74
N VAL A 38 -18.31 16.63 -15.79
CA VAL A 38 -18.65 16.31 -17.19
C VAL A 38 -17.49 15.55 -17.85
N ARG A 39 -16.26 16.07 -17.73
CA ARG A 39 -15.07 15.38 -18.25
C ARG A 39 -14.80 14.13 -17.40
N ARG A 40 -14.50 13.01 -18.07
CA ARG A 40 -14.04 11.78 -17.42
C ARG A 40 -12.53 11.82 -17.17
N TYR A 41 -12.11 11.40 -15.98
CA TYR A 41 -10.72 11.42 -15.56
C TYR A 41 -10.20 10.03 -15.17
N PRO A 42 -8.91 9.73 -15.40
CA PRO A 42 -8.29 8.56 -14.79
C PRO A 42 -8.21 8.71 -13.26
N VAL A 43 -7.95 7.60 -12.57
CA VAL A 43 -7.90 7.54 -11.11
C VAL A 43 -6.61 6.89 -10.63
N VAL A 44 -5.96 7.49 -9.64
CA VAL A 44 -4.87 6.89 -8.86
C VAL A 44 -5.40 6.52 -7.48
N TYR A 45 -5.40 5.23 -7.17
CA TYR A 45 -5.69 4.73 -5.84
C TYR A 45 -4.40 4.71 -5.03
N TRP A 46 -4.27 5.64 -4.09
CA TRP A 46 -3.10 5.82 -3.25
C TRP A 46 -3.23 5.04 -1.95
N LEU A 47 -2.31 4.12 -1.70
CA LEU A 47 -2.27 3.23 -0.55
C LEU A 47 -1.22 3.73 0.46
N PRO A 48 -1.64 4.19 1.66
CA PRO A 48 -0.73 4.57 2.74
C PRO A 48 0.13 3.43 3.28
N GLY A 49 1.25 3.77 3.91
CA GLY A 49 2.08 2.81 4.65
C GLY A 49 1.47 2.42 6.00
N PHE A 50 2.06 1.43 6.67
CA PHE A 50 1.61 0.96 7.98
C PHE A 50 1.49 2.11 9.00
N GLY A 51 0.38 2.14 9.74
CA GLY A 51 0.11 3.11 10.79
C GLY A 51 -0.12 4.54 10.31
N ALA A 52 -0.11 4.79 9.00
CA ALA A 52 -0.46 6.09 8.45
C ALA A 52 -1.98 6.30 8.55
N HIS A 53 -2.38 7.55 8.83
CA HIS A 53 -3.77 7.95 8.69
C HIS A 53 -4.20 7.80 7.21
N PRO A 54 -5.43 7.34 6.92
CA PRO A 54 -5.92 7.17 5.54
C PRO A 54 -6.29 8.53 4.91
N SER A 55 -5.34 9.45 4.85
CA SER A 55 -5.49 10.80 4.28
C SER A 55 -4.18 11.27 3.68
N LEU A 56 -4.26 11.97 2.55
CA LEU A 56 -3.12 12.65 1.95
C LEU A 56 -3.00 14.12 2.36
N GLY A 57 -4.03 14.67 3.03
CA GLY A 57 -4.02 16.02 3.57
C GLY A 57 -3.30 16.14 4.92
N GLY A 58 -3.18 15.03 5.66
CA GLY A 58 -2.48 14.98 6.94
C GLY A 58 -0.97 15.17 6.80
N ARG A 59 -0.35 15.93 7.73
CA ARG A 59 1.10 16.20 7.81
C ARG A 59 1.66 17.19 6.77
N ALA A 60 0.96 18.27 6.49
CA ALA A 60 1.57 19.43 5.83
C ALA A 60 2.70 20.01 6.70
N LEU A 61 3.93 19.98 6.18
CA LEU A 61 5.01 20.79 6.74
C LEU A 61 4.76 22.26 6.39
N ALA A 62 5.20 23.18 7.26
CA ALA A 62 5.17 24.62 6.99
C ALA A 62 5.85 24.96 5.65
N PHE A 63 6.80 24.12 5.22
CA PHE A 63 7.50 24.22 3.96
C PHE A 63 7.00 23.13 2.98
N GLY A 64 6.17 23.54 2.02
CA GLY A 64 5.83 22.74 0.83
C GLY A 64 4.53 21.94 0.86
N GLY A 65 3.72 22.03 1.92
CA GLY A 65 2.37 21.47 1.97
C GLY A 65 2.31 19.94 2.07
N SER A 66 1.09 19.41 2.04
CA SER A 66 0.81 17.97 2.08
C SER A 66 1.19 17.25 0.78
N VAL A 67 1.15 15.91 0.76
CA VAL A 67 1.33 15.14 -0.50
C VAL A 67 0.26 15.51 -1.51
N ALA A 68 -0.99 15.67 -1.07
CA ALA A 68 -2.09 16.13 -1.92
C ALA A 68 -1.80 17.51 -2.54
N ASP A 69 -1.30 18.47 -1.75
CA ASP A 69 -0.95 19.81 -2.26
C ASP A 69 0.13 19.77 -3.33
N ARG A 70 1.16 18.94 -3.14
CA ARG A 70 2.28 18.80 -4.08
C ARG A 70 1.80 18.18 -5.39
N LEU A 71 1.01 17.13 -5.33
CA LEU A 71 0.47 16.46 -6.52
C LEU A 71 -0.53 17.36 -7.26
N ARG A 72 -1.41 18.07 -6.55
CA ARG A 72 -2.32 19.04 -7.18
C ARG A 72 -1.54 20.12 -7.94
N ARG A 73 -0.52 20.71 -7.32
CA ARG A 73 0.35 21.69 -8.00
C ARG A 73 1.04 21.07 -9.22
N ALA A 74 1.52 19.83 -9.12
CA ALA A 74 2.13 19.15 -10.25
C ALA A 74 1.14 18.89 -11.40
N MET A 75 -0.14 18.66 -11.10
CA MET A 75 -1.21 18.59 -12.10
C MET A 75 -1.51 19.96 -12.73
N GLU A 76 -1.56 21.03 -11.93
CA GLU A 76 -1.75 22.41 -12.43
C GLU A 76 -0.60 22.84 -13.36
N ASP A 77 0.63 22.48 -13.00
CA ASP A 77 1.83 22.75 -13.80
C ASP A 77 1.96 21.83 -15.02
N GLY A 78 1.06 20.85 -15.19
CA GLY A 78 1.11 19.85 -16.28
C GLY A 78 2.20 18.79 -16.16
N ARG A 79 2.94 18.74 -15.04
CA ARG A 79 4.00 17.75 -14.78
C ARG A 79 3.45 16.34 -14.54
N VAL A 80 2.26 16.25 -13.94
CA VAL A 80 1.51 15.00 -13.72
C VAL A 80 0.17 15.11 -14.45
N PRO A 81 -0.36 14.05 -15.08
CA PRO A 81 -1.67 14.10 -15.72
C PRO A 81 -2.78 14.42 -14.69
N PRO A 82 -3.80 15.24 -15.06
CA PRO A 82 -4.98 15.42 -14.23
C PRO A 82 -5.68 14.08 -13.96
N ALA A 83 -5.82 13.72 -12.69
CA ALA A 83 -6.45 12.49 -12.24
C ALA A 83 -7.11 12.69 -10.88
N LEU A 84 -8.11 11.87 -10.55
CA LEU A 84 -8.57 11.75 -9.17
C LEU A 84 -7.49 11.03 -8.36
N LEU A 85 -7.28 11.46 -7.11
CA LEU A 85 -6.49 10.72 -6.13
C LEU A 85 -7.44 10.19 -5.05
N VAL A 86 -7.49 8.87 -4.90
CA VAL A 86 -8.37 8.18 -3.96
C VAL A 86 -7.54 7.52 -2.89
N VAL A 87 -7.87 7.76 -1.62
CA VAL A 87 -7.23 7.11 -0.46
C VAL A 87 -8.30 6.28 0.26
N PRO A 88 -8.26 4.94 0.14
CA PRO A 88 -9.17 4.07 0.88
C PRO A 88 -8.76 3.96 2.35
N ASP A 89 -9.74 3.89 3.25
CA ASP A 89 -9.50 3.47 4.64
C ASP A 89 -9.39 1.94 4.74
N CYS A 90 -8.17 1.45 4.54
CA CYS A 90 -7.82 0.05 4.76
C CYS A 90 -7.10 -0.18 6.11
N THR A 91 -7.34 0.70 7.09
CA THR A 91 -6.76 0.54 8.43
C THR A 91 -7.43 -0.61 9.17
N THR A 92 -6.64 -1.27 10.02
CA THR A 92 -7.13 -2.30 10.95
C THR A 92 -6.96 -1.82 12.39
N ALA A 93 -7.57 -2.54 13.31
CA ALA A 93 -7.34 -2.43 14.75
C ALA A 93 -5.85 -2.53 15.14
N TYR A 94 -4.97 -3.04 14.26
CA TYR A 94 -3.52 -3.15 14.49
C TYR A 94 -2.68 -2.25 13.57
N GLY A 95 -3.31 -1.31 12.85
CA GLY A 95 -2.62 -0.24 12.12
C GLY A 95 -2.47 -0.46 10.61
N GLY A 96 -2.89 -1.59 10.06
CA GLY A 96 -2.77 -1.87 8.63
C GLY A 96 -3.19 -3.29 8.24
N SER A 97 -3.53 -3.46 6.97
CA SER A 97 -4.07 -4.70 6.39
C SER A 97 -3.20 -5.33 5.31
N GLN A 98 -2.08 -4.67 4.96
CA GLN A 98 -1.31 -4.95 3.74
C GLN A 98 -2.14 -4.96 2.44
N TYR A 99 -3.38 -4.44 2.49
CA TYR A 99 -4.32 -4.39 1.37
C TYR A 99 -4.65 -5.77 0.77
N ILE A 100 -4.55 -6.83 1.57
CA ILE A 100 -4.83 -8.21 1.16
C ILE A 100 -6.05 -8.78 1.87
N ASP A 101 -6.62 -9.84 1.29
CA ASP A 101 -7.59 -10.65 2.00
C ASP A 101 -6.86 -11.63 2.93
N SER A 102 -7.22 -11.59 4.21
CA SER A 102 -6.69 -12.46 5.24
C SER A 102 -7.83 -13.12 6.01
N ALA A 103 -7.63 -14.40 6.37
CA ALA A 103 -8.55 -15.12 7.24
C ALA A 103 -8.62 -14.49 8.63
N ALA A 104 -7.52 -13.90 9.12
CA ALA A 104 -7.41 -13.37 10.49
C ALA A 104 -7.54 -11.85 10.58
N SER A 105 -7.32 -11.09 9.50
CA SER A 105 -7.48 -9.62 9.51
C SER A 105 -8.60 -9.10 8.62
N GLY A 106 -9.24 -9.93 7.80
CA GLY A 106 -10.39 -9.57 6.97
C GLY A 106 -10.06 -9.31 5.49
N ARG A 107 -11.10 -9.06 4.69
CA ARG A 107 -11.02 -9.01 3.22
C ARG A 107 -10.73 -7.60 2.66
N TYR A 108 -9.51 -7.10 2.84
CA TYR A 108 -9.16 -5.75 2.42
C TYR A 108 -8.85 -5.60 0.93
N ALA A 109 -8.47 -6.66 0.22
CA ALA A 109 -8.38 -6.60 -1.24
C ALA A 109 -9.78 -6.53 -1.87
N GLY A 110 -10.73 -7.29 -1.33
CA GLY A 110 -12.15 -7.18 -1.70
C GLY A 110 -12.73 -5.79 -1.38
N HIS A 111 -12.42 -5.23 -0.21
CA HIS A 111 -12.81 -3.86 0.12
C HIS A 111 -12.24 -2.83 -0.86
N LEU A 112 -10.97 -2.96 -1.27
CA LEU A 112 -10.37 -2.09 -2.27
C LEU A 112 -11.12 -2.16 -3.61
N ALA A 113 -11.61 -3.33 -4.01
CA ALA A 113 -12.45 -3.47 -5.21
C ALA A 113 -13.80 -2.73 -5.06
N GLU A 114 -14.47 -2.85 -3.91
CA GLU A 114 -15.70 -2.09 -3.64
C GLU A 114 -15.46 -0.57 -3.65
N VAL A 115 -14.30 -0.10 -3.17
CA VAL A 115 -13.91 1.32 -3.24
C VAL A 115 -13.81 1.78 -4.70
N VAL A 116 -13.24 0.95 -5.59
CA VAL A 116 -13.17 1.26 -7.03
C VAL A 116 -14.57 1.46 -7.61
N GLU A 117 -15.50 0.57 -7.28
CA GLU A 117 -16.89 0.66 -7.71
C GLU A 117 -17.60 1.91 -7.14
N GLU A 118 -17.37 2.22 -5.86
CA GLU A 118 -17.95 3.39 -5.21
C GLU A 118 -17.47 4.70 -5.85
N VAL A 119 -16.18 4.80 -6.17
CA VAL A 119 -15.62 5.98 -6.84
C VAL A 119 -16.19 6.13 -8.24
N ASP A 120 -16.27 5.05 -9.02
CA ASP A 120 -16.80 5.09 -10.39
C ASP A 120 -18.30 5.44 -10.44
N ARG A 121 -19.07 5.14 -9.37
CA ARG A 121 -20.48 5.54 -9.25
C ARG A 121 -20.66 7.02 -8.95
N ASN A 122 -19.78 7.61 -8.14
CA ASN A 122 -19.95 8.97 -7.61
C ASN A 122 -19.19 10.05 -8.40
N PHE A 123 -18.22 9.67 -9.24
CA PHE A 123 -17.38 10.61 -9.96
C PHE A 123 -17.28 10.27 -11.46
N SER A 124 -16.99 11.29 -12.27
CA SER A 124 -16.75 11.15 -13.70
C SER A 124 -15.35 10.59 -13.92
N THR A 125 -15.24 9.28 -13.78
CA THR A 125 -14.00 8.52 -14.01
C THR A 125 -13.97 7.91 -15.40
N LEU A 126 -12.79 7.44 -15.82
CA LEU A 126 -12.61 6.44 -16.87
C LEU A 126 -12.73 5.04 -16.22
N PRO A 127 -13.90 4.38 -16.27
CA PRO A 127 -14.21 3.23 -15.41
C PRO A 127 -13.70 1.92 -16.02
N THR A 128 -12.43 1.90 -16.42
CA THR A 128 -11.76 0.75 -17.02
C THR A 128 -10.37 0.57 -16.42
N PRO A 129 -9.81 -0.64 -16.41
CA PRO A 129 -8.45 -0.86 -15.92
C PRO A 129 -7.39 0.02 -16.60
N ALA A 130 -7.58 0.38 -17.86
CA ALA A 130 -6.70 1.27 -18.62
C ALA A 130 -6.69 2.72 -18.10
N GLY A 131 -7.74 3.14 -17.39
CA GLY A 131 -7.88 4.44 -16.73
C GLY A 131 -7.54 4.43 -15.24
N ARG A 132 -7.08 3.30 -14.69
CA ARG A 132 -6.81 3.13 -13.25
C ARG A 132 -5.34 2.80 -12.99
N ALA A 133 -4.78 3.51 -12.01
CA ALA A 133 -3.48 3.22 -11.42
C ALA A 133 -3.63 2.93 -9.92
N VAL A 134 -2.79 2.06 -9.38
CA VAL A 134 -2.62 1.87 -7.94
C VAL A 134 -1.19 2.26 -7.56
N ALA A 135 -1.05 3.06 -6.51
CA ALA A 135 0.22 3.57 -6.07
C ALA A 135 0.32 3.51 -4.54
N GLY A 136 1.50 3.34 -3.97
CA GLY A 136 1.61 3.35 -2.52
C GLY A 136 3.03 3.25 -1.98
N LYS A 137 3.16 3.52 -0.68
CA LYS A 137 4.46 3.60 0.00
C LYS A 137 4.58 2.57 1.13
N SER A 138 5.73 1.90 1.30
CA SER A 138 5.92 0.86 2.34
C SER A 138 4.88 -0.26 2.20
N SER A 139 4.09 -0.55 3.23
CA SER A 139 2.96 -1.49 3.15
C SER A 139 1.94 -1.13 2.07
N GLY A 140 1.79 0.15 1.74
CA GLY A 140 0.99 0.56 0.59
C GLY A 140 1.63 0.26 -0.76
N GLY A 141 2.98 0.29 -0.82
CA GLY A 141 3.73 -0.13 -2.00
C GLY A 141 3.64 -1.65 -2.20
N TYR A 142 3.69 -2.41 -1.11
CA TYR A 142 3.38 -3.84 -1.11
C TYR A 142 1.96 -4.08 -1.62
N GLY A 143 0.96 -3.38 -1.07
CA GLY A 143 -0.44 -3.50 -1.48
C GLY A 143 -0.64 -3.20 -2.98
N ALA A 144 0.06 -2.19 -3.50
CA ALA A 144 0.02 -1.84 -4.92
C ALA A 144 0.62 -2.95 -5.80
N LEU A 145 1.74 -3.56 -5.37
CA LEU A 145 2.34 -4.71 -6.07
C LEU A 145 1.43 -5.92 -6.06
N VAL A 146 0.89 -6.29 -4.90
CA VAL A 146 0.02 -7.46 -4.78
C VAL A 146 -1.26 -7.24 -5.59
N ALA A 147 -1.88 -6.06 -5.53
CA ALA A 147 -3.02 -5.74 -6.40
C ALA A 147 -2.67 -5.87 -7.89
N GLY A 148 -1.47 -5.43 -8.30
CA GLY A 148 -0.96 -5.65 -9.66
C GLY A 148 -0.75 -7.11 -10.04
N MET A 149 -0.41 -7.96 -9.08
CA MET A 149 -0.21 -9.41 -9.27
C MET A 149 -1.53 -10.19 -9.28
N THR A 150 -2.54 -9.78 -8.51
CA THR A 150 -3.70 -10.61 -8.18
C THR A 150 -5.06 -10.08 -8.69
N SER A 151 -5.14 -8.81 -9.09
CA SER A 151 -6.39 -8.18 -9.55
C SER A 151 -6.29 -7.75 -11.01
N ASP A 152 -7.41 -7.67 -11.72
CA ASP A 152 -7.56 -7.09 -13.06
C ASP A 152 -7.95 -5.60 -13.05
N LEU A 153 -8.15 -5.01 -11.86
CA LEU A 153 -8.65 -3.65 -11.70
C LEU A 153 -7.66 -2.57 -12.16
N PHE A 154 -6.35 -2.87 -12.14
CA PHE A 154 -5.29 -1.89 -12.38
C PHE A 154 -4.38 -2.33 -13.53
N THR A 155 -4.00 -1.38 -14.39
CA THR A 155 -2.97 -1.60 -15.43
C THR A 155 -1.71 -0.77 -15.23
N ALA A 156 -1.71 0.15 -14.26
CA ALA A 156 -0.53 0.90 -13.86
C ALA A 156 -0.29 0.74 -12.36
N VAL A 157 0.92 0.35 -11.97
CA VAL A 157 1.34 0.11 -10.59
C VAL A 157 2.57 0.96 -10.28
N LEU A 158 2.53 1.72 -9.18
CA LEU A 158 3.65 2.53 -8.71
C LEU A 158 3.96 2.23 -7.23
N ALA A 159 5.02 1.47 -6.99
CA ALA A 159 5.40 1.02 -5.66
C ALA A 159 6.65 1.77 -5.15
N PHE A 160 6.48 2.50 -4.05
CA PHE A 160 7.53 3.30 -3.41
C PHE A 160 8.00 2.63 -2.12
N SER A 161 9.28 2.24 -2.05
CA SER A 161 9.85 1.43 -0.96
C SER A 161 8.88 0.33 -0.51
N PRO A 162 8.42 -0.58 -1.40
CA PRO A 162 7.47 -1.62 -1.01
C PRO A 162 8.12 -2.61 -0.05
N ASP A 163 7.31 -3.20 0.83
CA ASP A 163 7.73 -4.38 1.59
C ASP A 163 7.98 -5.51 0.58
N ALA A 164 9.23 -5.94 0.42
CA ALA A 164 9.65 -7.00 -0.48
C ALA A 164 10.95 -7.61 0.04
N GLY A 165 11.23 -8.87 -0.31
CA GLY A 165 12.40 -9.59 0.23
C GLY A 165 12.32 -9.64 1.75
N PHE A 166 11.33 -10.38 2.26
CA PHE A 166 10.89 -10.32 3.66
C PHE A 166 12.02 -10.59 4.66
N GLU A 167 13.02 -11.39 4.28
CA GLU A 167 14.23 -11.59 5.07
C GLU A 167 14.97 -10.29 5.40
N HIS A 168 14.95 -9.31 4.50
CA HIS A 168 15.66 -8.04 4.67
C HIS A 168 14.84 -7.02 5.44
N CYS A 169 13.51 -7.00 5.26
CA CYS A 169 12.68 -5.98 5.88
C CYS A 169 12.04 -6.37 7.22
N TYR A 170 11.85 -7.66 7.51
CA TYR A 170 11.22 -8.09 8.75
C TYR A 170 12.17 -8.77 9.73
N LEU A 171 13.06 -9.68 9.29
CA LEU A 171 13.93 -10.40 10.23
C LEU A 171 14.83 -9.48 11.06
N PRO A 172 15.43 -8.39 10.53
CA PRO A 172 16.23 -7.47 11.32
C PRO A 172 15.43 -6.71 12.39
N LEU A 173 14.10 -6.60 12.21
CA LEU A 173 13.21 -5.91 13.15
C LEU A 173 12.78 -6.82 14.31
N LEU A 174 12.84 -8.15 14.14
CA LEU A 174 12.32 -9.10 15.12
C LEU A 174 12.92 -8.93 16.52
N PRO A 175 14.25 -8.81 16.74
CA PRO A 175 14.79 -8.68 18.09
C PRO A 175 14.24 -7.45 18.84
N ALA A 176 14.20 -6.28 18.17
CA ALA A 176 13.68 -5.05 18.76
C ALA A 176 12.17 -5.11 19.02
N ALA A 177 11.42 -5.76 18.12
CA ALA A 177 9.99 -6.01 18.30
C ALA A 177 9.74 -6.92 19.53
N LEU A 178 10.50 -8.01 19.67
CA LEU A 178 10.40 -8.93 20.79
C LEU A 178 10.75 -8.26 22.12
N ASP A 179 11.78 -7.43 22.18
CA ASP A 179 12.11 -6.64 23.37
C ASP A 179 10.97 -5.72 23.78
N THR A 180 10.33 -5.06 22.80
CA THR A 180 9.19 -4.17 23.03
C THR A 180 7.96 -4.94 23.50
N VAL A 181 7.67 -6.10 22.91
CA VAL A 181 6.60 -7.02 23.32
C VAL A 181 6.83 -7.48 24.76
N ARG A 182 8.04 -7.93 25.10
CA ARG A 182 8.40 -8.35 26.45
C ARG A 182 8.26 -7.21 27.47
N ALA A 183 8.74 -6.01 27.13
CA ALA A 183 8.63 -4.84 27.99
C ALA A 183 7.17 -4.41 28.24
N ALA A 184 6.27 -4.70 27.31
CA ALA A 184 4.85 -4.46 27.46
C ALA A 184 4.12 -5.55 28.27
N GLY A 185 4.79 -6.63 28.69
CA GLY A 185 4.18 -7.76 29.39
C GLY A 185 3.62 -8.85 28.47
N GLY A 186 4.10 -8.92 27.22
CA GLY A 186 3.63 -9.85 26.20
C GLY A 186 2.81 -9.15 25.11
N VAL A 187 2.32 -9.95 24.15
CA VAL A 187 1.60 -9.42 22.98
C VAL A 187 0.32 -8.69 23.41
N ASP A 188 -0.47 -9.25 24.34
CA ASP A 188 -1.68 -8.60 24.84
C ASP A 188 -1.39 -7.24 25.52
N GLY A 189 -0.28 -7.16 26.25
CA GLY A 189 0.17 -5.93 26.87
C GLY A 189 0.62 -4.87 25.86
N LEU A 190 1.23 -5.29 24.74
CA LEU A 190 1.52 -4.39 23.62
C LEU A 190 0.22 -3.88 22.99
N LEU A 191 -0.74 -4.77 22.72
CA LEU A 191 -2.03 -4.43 22.12
C LEU A 191 -2.84 -3.46 22.98
N ALA A 192 -2.82 -3.64 24.31
CA ALA A 192 -3.47 -2.73 25.25
C ALA A 192 -2.92 -1.28 25.21
N ARG A 193 -1.67 -1.10 24.76
CA ARG A 193 -1.05 0.23 24.63
C ARG A 193 -1.53 1.02 23.40
N ARG A 194 -2.19 0.37 22.44
CA ARG A 194 -2.67 1.01 21.21
C ARG A 194 -3.50 2.27 21.49
N ASP A 195 -4.36 2.22 22.50
CA ASP A 195 -5.35 3.26 22.75
C ASP A 195 -4.86 4.34 23.75
N SER A 196 -3.67 4.20 24.33
CA SER A 196 -3.24 5.01 25.48
C SER A 196 -1.77 5.42 25.55
N GLY A 197 -0.85 4.73 24.88
CA GLY A 197 0.60 4.95 25.02
C GLY A 197 1.19 5.82 23.92
N PRO A 198 2.41 6.36 24.11
CA PRO A 198 3.11 7.00 23.00
C PRO A 198 3.33 5.99 21.87
N HIS A 199 2.94 6.36 20.65
CA HIS A 199 3.20 5.58 19.44
C HIS A 199 4.60 5.90 18.91
N ASP A 200 5.60 5.61 19.73
CA ASP A 200 7.01 5.81 19.40
C ASP A 200 7.53 4.75 18.40
N VAL A 201 8.76 4.93 17.92
CA VAL A 201 9.35 4.03 16.92
C VAL A 201 9.37 2.56 17.39
N PRO A 202 9.83 2.22 18.62
CA PRO A 202 9.76 0.84 19.11
C PRO A 202 8.34 0.25 19.10
N PHE A 203 7.35 1.01 19.55
CA PHE A 203 5.95 0.57 19.49
C PHE A 203 5.50 0.31 18.06
N MET A 204 5.78 1.24 17.14
CA MET A 204 5.39 1.10 15.73
C MET A 204 6.05 -0.11 15.05
N VAL A 205 7.32 -0.39 15.36
CA VAL A 205 8.03 -1.57 14.85
C VAL A 205 7.43 -2.86 15.42
N ALA A 206 7.14 -2.92 16.72
CA ALA A 206 6.54 -4.11 17.33
C ALA A 206 5.11 -4.36 16.80
N MET A 207 4.30 -3.30 16.70
CA MET A 207 2.95 -3.38 16.16
C MET A 207 2.93 -3.78 14.68
N SER A 208 3.90 -3.33 13.87
CA SER A 208 3.96 -3.73 12.46
C SER A 208 4.18 -5.24 12.34
N ILE A 209 5.12 -5.82 13.09
CA ILE A 209 5.37 -7.27 13.07
C ILE A 209 4.13 -8.06 13.52
N VAL A 210 3.42 -7.62 14.56
CA VAL A 210 2.17 -8.26 15.01
C VAL A 210 1.09 -8.18 13.94
N ALA A 211 0.90 -7.01 13.34
CA ALA A 211 -0.09 -6.81 12.28
C ALA A 211 0.20 -7.67 11.04
N MET A 212 1.48 -7.73 10.63
CA MET A 212 1.90 -8.57 9.49
C MET A 212 1.64 -10.05 9.75
N GLY A 213 1.88 -10.52 10.98
CA GLY A 213 1.56 -11.89 11.36
C GLY A 213 0.12 -12.26 11.04
N LEU A 214 -0.84 -11.39 11.40
CA LEU A 214 -2.25 -11.64 11.13
C LEU A 214 -2.64 -11.39 9.68
N CYS A 215 -2.01 -10.43 8.99
CA CYS A 215 -2.23 -10.24 7.55
C CYS A 215 -1.88 -11.52 6.78
N TYR A 216 -0.82 -12.22 7.19
CA TYR A 216 -0.33 -13.45 6.54
C TYR A 216 -0.81 -14.74 7.21
N ALA A 217 -1.84 -14.66 8.06
CA ALA A 217 -2.43 -15.84 8.69
C ALA A 217 -3.55 -16.45 7.82
N ASP A 218 -3.58 -17.77 7.78
CA ASP A 218 -4.49 -18.59 6.97
C ASP A 218 -5.66 -19.19 7.77
N ASP A 219 -5.63 -19.09 9.10
CA ASP A 219 -6.71 -19.53 10.00
C ASP A 219 -7.31 -18.32 10.75
N PRO A 220 -8.65 -18.11 10.72
CA PRO A 220 -9.31 -17.01 11.42
C PRO A 220 -9.17 -17.08 12.96
N ARG A 221 -8.74 -18.22 13.50
CA ARG A 221 -8.50 -18.42 14.94
C ARG A 221 -7.07 -18.13 15.37
N THR A 222 -6.19 -17.79 14.41
CA THR A 222 -4.78 -17.47 14.71
C THR A 222 -4.71 -16.29 15.66
N THR A 223 -4.10 -16.48 16.83
CA THR A 223 -3.89 -15.37 17.76
C THR A 223 -2.73 -14.48 17.29
N PRO A 224 -2.67 -13.20 17.71
CA PRO A 224 -1.55 -12.33 17.39
C PRO A 224 -0.19 -12.91 17.84
N SER A 225 -0.15 -13.68 18.93
CA SER A 225 1.05 -14.37 19.40
C SER A 225 1.46 -15.54 18.52
N ASP A 226 0.50 -16.35 18.06
CA ASP A 226 0.76 -17.53 17.20
C ASP A 226 1.19 -17.13 15.79
N ALA A 227 0.82 -15.92 15.37
CA ALA A 227 1.13 -15.39 14.06
C ALA A 227 2.58 -14.89 13.89
N LEU A 228 3.33 -14.78 14.99
CA LEU A 228 4.70 -14.28 15.00
C LEU A 228 5.71 -15.33 14.49
N PRO A 229 6.73 -14.95 13.70
CA PRO A 229 7.81 -15.83 13.26
C PRO A 229 8.69 -16.37 14.39
N CYS A 230 8.57 -15.82 15.60
CA CYS A 230 9.26 -16.31 16.79
C CYS A 230 8.27 -16.40 17.95
N ASP A 231 8.56 -17.28 18.89
CA ASP A 231 7.92 -17.26 20.19
C ASP A 231 8.22 -15.94 20.93
N PRO A 232 7.19 -15.18 21.35
CA PRO A 232 7.40 -13.84 21.91
C PRO A 232 8.10 -13.83 23.26
N SER A 233 8.16 -14.97 23.96
CA SER A 233 8.76 -15.07 25.29
C SER A 233 10.20 -15.59 25.27
N THR A 234 10.49 -16.53 24.37
CA THR A 234 11.78 -17.23 24.29
C THR A 234 12.62 -16.82 23.09
N GLY A 235 12.01 -16.21 22.06
CA GLY A 235 12.64 -15.93 20.78
C GLY A 235 12.87 -17.16 19.91
N LEU A 236 12.36 -18.35 20.30
CA LEU A 236 12.48 -19.56 19.49
C LEU A 236 11.81 -19.34 18.13
N PHE A 237 12.58 -19.49 17.04
CA PHE A 237 12.09 -19.27 15.69
C PHE A 237 11.09 -20.36 15.27
N ARG A 238 10.04 -19.95 14.56
CA ARG A 238 8.92 -20.79 14.10
C ARG A 238 8.97 -20.87 12.58
N ASP A 239 9.72 -21.85 12.07
CA ASP A 239 9.99 -21.99 10.64
C ASP A 239 8.72 -22.13 9.81
N GLU A 240 7.69 -22.78 10.33
CA GLU A 240 6.39 -22.93 9.67
C GLU A 240 5.66 -21.59 9.51
N VAL A 241 5.70 -20.73 10.53
CA VAL A 241 5.10 -19.39 10.47
C VAL A 241 5.87 -18.53 9.49
N TRP A 242 7.20 -18.57 9.54
CA TRP A 242 8.03 -17.83 8.59
C TRP A 242 7.82 -18.29 7.14
N ARG A 243 7.74 -19.60 6.90
CA ARG A 243 7.41 -20.14 5.57
C ARG A 243 6.07 -19.63 5.05
N ARG A 244 5.06 -19.48 5.92
CA ARG A 244 3.78 -18.86 5.55
C ARG A 244 3.93 -17.39 5.20
N TRP A 245 4.68 -16.60 5.98
CA TRP A 245 4.97 -15.21 5.60
C TRP A 245 5.63 -15.13 4.21
N LEU A 246 6.57 -16.03 3.91
CA LEU A 246 7.27 -16.03 2.64
C LEU A 246 6.38 -16.35 1.43
N THR A 247 5.20 -16.95 1.59
CA THR A 247 4.25 -17.10 0.47
C THR A 247 3.64 -15.77 0.03
N HIS A 248 3.74 -14.74 0.87
CA HIS A 248 3.27 -13.39 0.60
C HIS A 248 4.38 -12.43 0.15
N ASP A 249 5.65 -12.85 0.14
CA ASP A 249 6.75 -12.00 -0.32
C ASP A 249 6.65 -11.75 -1.84
N PRO A 250 6.56 -10.49 -2.32
CA PRO A 250 6.47 -10.18 -3.74
C PRO A 250 7.58 -10.82 -4.59
N VAL A 251 8.79 -10.98 -4.05
CA VAL A 251 9.90 -11.65 -4.75
C VAL A 251 9.57 -13.12 -5.03
N ARG A 252 8.89 -13.79 -4.09
CA ARG A 252 8.50 -15.21 -4.18
C ARG A 252 7.18 -15.42 -4.90
N MET A 253 6.29 -14.44 -4.86
CA MET A 253 5.04 -14.45 -5.63
C MET A 253 5.31 -14.29 -7.12
N LEU A 254 6.31 -13.48 -7.49
CA LEU A 254 6.55 -13.06 -8.87
C LEU A 254 6.53 -14.18 -9.91
N PRO A 255 7.17 -15.36 -9.75
CA PRO A 255 7.14 -16.41 -10.77
C PRO A 255 5.72 -16.86 -11.15
N ALA A 256 4.78 -16.91 -10.20
CA ALA A 256 3.39 -17.28 -10.46
C ALA A 256 2.58 -16.14 -11.10
N HIS A 257 3.05 -14.89 -10.98
CA HIS A 257 2.34 -13.68 -11.42
C HIS A 257 3.04 -12.94 -12.56
N ALA A 258 4.15 -13.45 -13.09
CA ALA A 258 4.94 -12.80 -14.12
C ALA A 258 4.11 -12.43 -15.36
N GLY A 259 3.23 -13.33 -15.83
CA GLY A 259 2.33 -13.04 -16.95
C GLY A 259 1.35 -11.90 -16.69
N ARG A 260 0.83 -11.79 -15.45
CA ARG A 260 -0.07 -10.68 -15.08
C ARG A 260 0.68 -9.35 -15.04
N LEU A 261 1.88 -9.34 -14.45
CA LEU A 261 2.74 -8.17 -14.37
C LEU A 261 3.25 -7.72 -15.74
N ALA A 262 3.59 -8.66 -16.63
CA ALA A 262 3.99 -8.36 -18.00
C ALA A 262 2.86 -7.70 -18.82
N GLY A 263 1.60 -7.95 -18.46
CA GLY A 263 0.43 -7.29 -19.04
C GLY A 263 0.13 -5.90 -18.48
N LEU A 264 0.86 -5.42 -17.47
CA LEU A 264 0.72 -4.04 -16.99
C LEU A 264 1.26 -3.06 -18.04
N ARG A 265 0.58 -1.92 -18.16
CA ARG A 265 1.02 -0.80 -19.00
C ARG A 265 2.12 0.02 -18.35
N LEU A 266 2.21 -0.05 -17.02
CA LEU A 266 3.29 0.53 -16.22
C LEU A 266 3.47 -0.27 -14.93
N LEU A 267 4.69 -0.70 -14.68
CA LEU A 267 5.15 -1.15 -13.37
C LEU A 267 6.34 -0.29 -12.97
N HIS A 268 6.18 0.54 -11.95
CA HIS A 268 7.22 1.41 -11.42
C HIS A 268 7.61 0.97 -10.01
N LEU A 269 8.91 0.75 -9.81
CA LEU A 269 9.54 0.48 -8.53
C LEU A 269 10.53 1.59 -8.21
N SER A 270 10.44 2.15 -7.00
CA SER A 270 11.49 3.04 -6.51
C SER A 270 11.79 2.85 -5.05
N VAL A 271 13.03 3.08 -4.63
CA VAL A 271 13.46 2.91 -3.25
C VAL A 271 14.65 3.81 -2.90
N GLY A 272 14.78 4.22 -1.64
CA GLY A 272 15.95 4.96 -1.16
C GLY A 272 17.17 4.06 -1.01
N GLN A 273 18.34 4.53 -1.43
CA GLN A 273 19.61 3.77 -1.37
C GLN A 273 20.01 3.36 0.06
N ARG A 274 19.47 4.04 1.08
CA ARG A 274 19.76 3.80 2.50
C ARG A 274 18.47 3.63 3.31
N ASP A 275 17.46 2.99 2.73
CA ASP A 275 16.19 2.70 3.41
C ASP A 275 16.44 1.94 4.72
N GLU A 276 16.01 2.53 5.84
CA GLU A 276 16.32 2.10 7.21
C GLU A 276 15.70 0.73 7.56
N TYR A 277 14.70 0.29 6.79
CA TYR A 277 14.04 -1.00 6.95
C TYR A 277 14.56 -2.03 5.95
N GLY A 278 15.70 -1.79 5.30
CA GLY A 278 16.33 -2.77 4.39
C GLY A 278 15.57 -3.00 3.08
N MET A 279 14.54 -2.19 2.78
CA MET A 279 13.67 -2.41 1.61
C MET A 279 14.41 -2.30 0.28
N HIS A 280 15.52 -1.57 0.22
CA HIS A 280 16.36 -1.48 -0.97
C HIS A 280 16.90 -2.84 -1.41
N TRP A 281 17.23 -3.75 -0.48
CA TRP A 281 17.64 -5.11 -0.82
C TRP A 281 16.49 -5.92 -1.41
N GLY A 282 15.30 -5.80 -0.82
CA GLY A 282 14.08 -6.44 -1.32
C GLY A 282 13.71 -5.98 -2.73
N VAL A 283 13.74 -4.67 -2.97
CA VAL A 283 13.44 -4.09 -4.29
C VAL A 283 14.50 -4.45 -5.33
N ARG A 284 15.79 -4.51 -4.96
CA ARG A 284 16.84 -5.05 -5.84
C ARG A 284 16.60 -6.50 -6.22
N ALA A 285 16.21 -7.34 -5.25
CA ALA A 285 15.87 -8.74 -5.51
C ALA A 285 14.63 -8.86 -6.41
N LEU A 286 13.60 -8.04 -6.17
CA LEU A 286 12.40 -7.99 -7.01
C LEU A 286 12.72 -7.54 -8.44
N HIS A 287 13.54 -6.50 -8.60
CA HIS A 287 14.02 -6.03 -9.91
C HIS A 287 14.75 -7.14 -10.67
N ALA A 288 15.69 -7.83 -10.03
CA ALA A 288 16.41 -8.95 -10.65
C ALA A 288 15.47 -10.10 -11.04
N ALA A 289 14.45 -10.39 -10.22
CA ALA A 289 13.45 -11.40 -10.54
C ALA A 289 12.54 -10.97 -11.71
N LEU A 290 12.15 -9.69 -11.79
CA LEU A 290 11.40 -9.15 -12.92
C LEU A 290 12.19 -9.26 -14.23
N ASP A 291 13.48 -8.91 -14.21
CA ASP A 291 14.38 -9.06 -15.35
C ASP A 291 14.50 -10.52 -15.80
N ALA A 292 14.65 -11.45 -14.85
CA ALA A 292 14.76 -12.89 -15.14
C ALA A 292 13.48 -13.49 -15.75
N HIS A 293 12.34 -12.80 -15.62
CA HIS A 293 11.04 -13.22 -16.15
C HIS A 293 10.56 -12.34 -17.30
N ASP A 294 11.43 -11.50 -17.88
CA ASP A 294 11.13 -10.60 -18.99
C ASP A 294 9.91 -9.68 -18.73
N VAL A 295 9.70 -9.28 -17.48
CA VAL A 295 8.58 -8.39 -17.11
C VAL A 295 9.00 -6.93 -17.31
N PRO A 296 8.35 -6.17 -18.21
CA PRO A 296 8.70 -4.76 -18.42
C PRO A 296 8.41 -3.92 -17.18
N HIS A 297 9.40 -3.18 -16.70
CA HIS A 297 9.25 -2.32 -15.53
C HIS A 297 10.25 -1.17 -15.52
N VAL A 298 9.97 -0.17 -14.67
CA VAL A 298 10.87 0.94 -14.36
C VAL A 298 11.38 0.74 -12.95
N TYR A 299 12.69 0.74 -12.78
CA TYR A 299 13.35 0.65 -11.47
C TYR A 299 14.21 1.89 -11.23
N ARG A 300 14.07 2.50 -10.03
CA ARG A 300 14.80 3.71 -9.63
C ARG A 300 15.28 3.61 -8.18
N GLU A 301 16.58 3.77 -7.97
CA GLU A 301 17.09 4.12 -6.65
C GLU A 301 17.32 5.62 -6.55
N HIS A 302 16.91 6.23 -5.44
CA HIS A 302 17.14 7.65 -5.19
C HIS A 302 17.99 7.85 -3.94
N ASP A 303 18.64 9.01 -3.84
CA ASP A 303 19.35 9.36 -2.61
C ASP A 303 18.35 9.50 -1.44
N GLY A 304 18.77 9.12 -0.24
CA GLY A 304 17.92 9.12 0.96
C GLY A 304 17.51 7.73 1.44
N GLY A 305 16.56 7.71 2.37
CA GLY A 305 16.05 6.52 3.05
C GLY A 305 14.55 6.33 2.86
N HIS A 306 13.87 5.87 3.90
CA HIS A 306 12.45 5.50 3.91
C HIS A 306 11.49 6.69 4.11
N HIS A 307 12.03 7.86 4.46
CA HIS A 307 11.28 9.07 4.83
C HIS A 307 11.69 10.26 3.95
N GLY A 308 10.79 11.25 3.79
CA GLY A 308 11.08 12.46 3.02
C GLY A 308 11.16 12.26 1.50
N ILE A 309 10.49 11.22 0.99
CA ILE A 309 10.58 10.78 -0.41
C ILE A 309 9.49 11.36 -1.31
N GLU A 310 8.73 12.36 -0.84
CA GLU A 310 7.55 12.90 -1.54
C GLU A 310 7.89 13.48 -2.92
N HIS A 311 9.13 13.91 -3.12
CA HIS A 311 9.63 14.37 -4.42
C HIS A 311 9.61 13.27 -5.50
N VAL A 312 9.88 12.02 -5.11
CA VAL A 312 9.91 10.84 -6.00
C VAL A 312 8.52 10.53 -6.57
N PHE A 313 7.47 10.79 -5.78
CA PHE A 313 6.09 10.51 -6.20
C PHE A 313 5.70 11.27 -7.46
N THR A 314 6.12 12.54 -7.55
CA THR A 314 5.78 13.39 -8.70
C THR A 314 6.44 12.89 -9.98
N GLU A 315 7.72 12.50 -9.91
CA GLU A 315 8.47 11.97 -11.04
C GLU A 315 7.92 10.62 -11.53
N ALA A 316 7.51 9.77 -10.59
CA ALA A 316 6.90 8.49 -10.91
C ALA A 316 5.53 8.67 -11.56
N LEU A 317 4.65 9.48 -10.96
CA LEU A 317 3.30 9.74 -11.48
C LEU A 317 3.31 10.48 -12.83
N ALA A 318 4.36 11.24 -13.15
CA ALA A 318 4.51 11.86 -14.47
C ALA A 318 4.55 10.82 -15.61
N GLN A 319 4.98 9.58 -15.34
CA GLN A 319 5.02 8.51 -16.34
C GLN A 319 3.62 8.08 -16.80
N LEU A 320 2.59 8.34 -15.99
CA LEU A 320 1.20 8.04 -16.36
C LEU A 320 0.72 8.81 -17.59
N TRP A 321 1.37 9.93 -17.95
CA TRP A 321 1.12 10.60 -19.23
C TRP A 321 1.30 9.65 -20.42
N ARG A 322 2.31 8.76 -20.37
CA ARG A 322 2.57 7.79 -21.45
C ARG A 322 1.41 6.81 -21.56
N VAL A 323 0.96 6.30 -20.41
CA VAL A 323 -0.11 5.30 -20.34
C VAL A 323 -1.47 5.91 -20.73
N TRP A 324 -1.83 7.10 -20.26
CA TRP A 324 -3.19 7.61 -20.47
C TRP A 324 -3.40 8.39 -21.77
N ARG A 325 -2.35 8.97 -22.37
CA ARG A 325 -2.49 9.63 -23.70
C ARG A 325 -2.79 8.65 -24.82
N GLU A 326 -2.26 7.45 -24.74
CA GLU A 326 -2.58 6.36 -25.68
C GLU A 326 -4.06 5.96 -25.60
N THR A 327 -4.65 6.01 -24.39
CA THR A 327 -6.07 5.71 -24.18
C THR A 327 -6.97 6.80 -24.80
N GLU A 328 -6.62 8.08 -24.66
CA GLU A 328 -7.37 9.19 -25.26
C GLU A 328 -7.32 9.15 -26.80
N ALA A 329 -6.18 8.78 -27.39
CA ALA A 329 -6.03 8.65 -28.84
C ALA A 329 -6.85 7.47 -29.42
N GLY A 330 -6.93 6.35 -28.71
CA GLY A 330 -7.76 5.20 -29.11
C GLY A 330 -9.27 5.47 -29.01
N ALA A 331 -9.69 6.30 -28.04
CA ALA A 331 -11.10 6.66 -27.85
C ALA A 331 -11.64 7.66 -28.88
N CYS A 332 -10.77 8.48 -29.51
CA CYS A 332 -11.16 9.36 -30.63
C CYS A 332 -11.19 8.66 -32.00
N ALA A 333 -10.66 7.44 -32.10
CA ALA A 333 -10.57 6.69 -33.35
C ALA A 333 -11.66 5.61 -33.52
N ALA A 334 -12.51 5.42 -32.50
CA ALA A 334 -13.64 4.49 -32.47
C ALA A 334 -14.98 5.24 -32.43
#